data_AF-A0A1X1TPE5-F1
#
_entry.id   AF-A0A1X1TPE5-F1
#
_cell.length_a   1.000
_cell.length_b   1.000
_cell.length_c   1.000
_cell.angle_alpha   90.00
_cell.angle_beta   90.00
_cell.angle_gamma   90.00
#
_symmetry.space_group_name_H-M   'P 1'
#
loop_
_entity.id
_entity.type
_entity.pdbx_description
1 polymer ?
#
loop_
_entity_poly.entity_id
_entity_poly.type
_entity_poly.pdbx_seq_one_letter_code
_entity_poly.pdbx_strand_id
1 'polypeptide(L)'
;MVLDQLVALSPGDGRITGLVRTVCARTLSLPALPAEIVVEEPGSEAEAVVAEFAEQFSTDVSAITVDQRSRLFKALGDSTFGVVVAMYIADFVPRVRAGLEALGVGSEYLGWVSGAVDWDHTSEPSSVVFDDFLPAVARMRALDPVTSELVRLRGAAQHNCRLCKSLRESTALDAGGSETLYGDIENFETSTLLDARAKAALRYADGLIWTPAHLVADDVVGVRSGFSDDEAVELTLDVMRNASNKIAVSLGGDAPRVEHGTERYLLDVDGHTVFS
;
A
#
# COMPACT_ATOMS: atom_id res chain seq x y z
N MET A 1 7.40 16.35 3.64
CA MET A 1 7.29 15.01 4.27
C MET A 1 7.15 13.98 3.16
N VAL A 2 7.45 12.70 3.40
CA VAL A 2 7.62 11.69 2.32
C VAL A 2 6.41 11.57 1.38
N LEU A 3 5.17 11.66 1.88
CA LEU A 3 3.99 11.63 1.01
C LEU A 3 3.96 12.79 0.00
N ASP A 4 4.45 13.97 0.36
CA ASP A 4 4.53 15.12 -0.56
C ASP A 4 5.48 14.81 -1.74
N GLN A 5 6.59 14.11 -1.48
CA GLN A 5 7.54 13.71 -2.52
C GLN A 5 6.89 12.71 -3.48
N LEU A 6 6.15 11.72 -2.97
CA LEU A 6 5.42 10.78 -3.82
C LEU A 6 4.37 11.47 -4.70
N VAL A 7 3.67 12.47 -4.16
CA VAL A 7 2.68 13.26 -4.90
C VAL A 7 3.31 14.15 -5.95
N ALA A 8 4.50 14.68 -5.69
CA ALA A 8 5.25 15.55 -6.61
C ALA A 8 5.80 14.84 -7.85
N LEU A 9 5.91 13.51 -7.85
CA LEU A 9 6.47 12.76 -8.98
C LEU A 9 5.63 12.95 -10.26
N SER A 10 6.30 13.39 -11.33
CA SER A 10 5.76 13.58 -12.68
C SER A 10 6.83 13.20 -13.74
N PRO A 11 7.29 11.93 -13.77
CA PRO A 11 8.34 11.51 -14.69
C PRO A 11 7.91 11.64 -16.15
N GLY A 12 8.89 11.87 -17.03
CA GLY A 12 8.65 12.01 -18.47
C GLY A 12 7.81 13.24 -18.80
N ASP A 13 6.79 13.07 -19.63
CA ASP A 13 5.84 14.14 -20.00
C ASP A 13 4.64 14.25 -19.04
N GLY A 14 4.64 13.48 -17.94
CA GLY A 14 3.58 13.46 -16.93
C GLY A 14 2.26 12.82 -17.37
N ARG A 15 2.11 12.45 -18.65
CA ARG A 15 0.82 12.01 -19.21
C ARG A 15 0.36 10.67 -18.65
N ILE A 16 1.27 9.68 -18.57
CA ILE A 16 0.96 8.36 -17.99
C ILE A 16 0.64 8.50 -16.50
N THR A 17 1.39 9.32 -15.76
CA THR A 17 1.13 9.61 -14.34
C THR A 17 -0.25 10.21 -14.13
N GLY A 18 -0.64 11.19 -14.97
CA GLY A 18 -1.98 11.77 -14.97
C GLY A 18 -3.07 10.73 -15.22
N LEU A 19 -2.88 9.88 -16.22
CA LEU A 19 -3.84 8.82 -16.56
C LEU A 19 -4.03 7.83 -15.40
N VAL A 20 -2.95 7.29 -14.82
CA VAL A 20 -3.06 6.33 -13.71
C VAL A 20 -3.69 6.97 -12.47
N ARG A 21 -3.39 8.25 -12.18
CA ARG A 21 -4.04 9.01 -11.10
C ARG A 21 -5.55 9.11 -11.30
N THR A 22 -6.01 9.45 -12.50
CA THR A 22 -7.45 9.50 -12.82
C THR A 22 -8.11 8.13 -12.69
N VAL A 23 -7.51 7.10 -13.29
CA VAL A 23 -8.09 5.74 -13.33
C VAL A 23 -8.17 5.15 -11.92
N CYS A 24 -7.07 5.17 -11.16
CA CYS A 24 -7.06 4.66 -9.79
C CYS A 24 -8.10 5.38 -8.92
N ALA A 25 -8.15 6.71 -8.97
CA ALA A 25 -9.12 7.50 -8.22
C ALA A 25 -10.57 7.14 -8.55
N ARG A 26 -10.89 7.00 -9.85
CA ARG A 26 -12.21 6.58 -10.33
C ARG A 26 -12.57 5.19 -9.82
N THR A 27 -11.66 4.23 -9.94
CA THR A 27 -11.87 2.85 -9.47
C THR A 27 -12.11 2.80 -7.96
N LEU A 28 -11.40 3.63 -7.19
CA LEU A 28 -11.52 3.68 -5.74
C LEU A 28 -12.69 4.54 -5.24
N SER A 29 -13.34 5.30 -6.13
CA SER A 29 -14.31 6.34 -5.77
C SER A 29 -13.74 7.38 -4.80
N LEU A 30 -12.46 7.73 -4.96
CA LEU A 30 -11.74 8.72 -4.16
C LEU A 30 -11.31 9.91 -5.04
N PRO A 31 -11.00 11.08 -4.44
CA PRO A 31 -10.35 12.16 -5.17
C PRO A 31 -8.98 11.73 -5.74
N ALA A 32 -8.70 12.10 -6.98
CA ALA A 32 -7.39 11.84 -7.58
C ALA A 32 -6.29 12.64 -6.87
N LEU A 33 -5.08 12.08 -6.89
CA LEU A 33 -3.89 12.87 -6.58
C LEU A 33 -3.78 14.03 -7.60
N PRO A 34 -3.21 15.18 -7.20
CA PRO A 34 -2.86 16.24 -8.14
C PRO A 34 -2.11 15.66 -9.34
N ALA A 35 -2.34 16.17 -10.55
CA ALA A 35 -1.60 15.79 -11.75
C ALA A 35 -1.19 17.04 -12.51
N GLU A 36 0.06 17.09 -12.96
CA GLU A 36 0.56 18.18 -13.79
C GLU A 36 -0.17 18.22 -15.14
N ILE A 37 -0.33 17.03 -15.73
CA ILE A 37 -1.13 16.81 -16.93
C ILE A 37 -2.36 15.98 -16.54
N VAL A 38 -3.54 16.60 -16.56
CA VAL A 38 -4.80 15.90 -16.31
C VAL A 38 -5.20 15.12 -17.55
N VAL A 39 -5.41 13.81 -17.40
CA VAL A 39 -5.83 12.90 -18.47
C VAL A 39 -7.11 12.20 -18.03
N GLU A 40 -8.22 12.54 -18.68
CA GLU A 40 -9.54 11.97 -18.38
C GLU A 40 -9.71 10.58 -19.00
N GLU A 41 -9.21 10.38 -20.22
CA GLU A 41 -9.39 9.16 -20.99
C GLU A 41 -8.12 8.80 -21.78
N PRO A 42 -7.89 7.49 -22.05
CA PRO A 42 -6.79 7.03 -22.89
C PRO A 42 -6.83 7.64 -24.30
N GLY A 43 -5.69 8.16 -24.75
CA GLY A 43 -5.49 8.71 -26.10
C GLY A 43 -4.82 7.75 -27.08
N SER A 44 -4.39 6.58 -26.64
CA SER A 44 -3.71 5.57 -27.46
C SER A 44 -4.01 4.14 -27.01
N GLU A 45 -3.70 3.14 -27.84
CA GLU A 45 -3.84 1.72 -27.46
C GLU A 45 -2.96 1.36 -26.26
N ALA A 46 -1.73 1.90 -26.19
CA ALA A 46 -0.84 1.71 -25.05
C ALA A 46 -1.43 2.30 -23.77
N GLU A 47 -1.99 3.51 -23.83
CA GLU A 47 -2.69 4.13 -22.71
C GLU A 47 -3.94 3.34 -22.28
N ALA A 48 -4.67 2.74 -23.24
CA ALA A 48 -5.83 1.91 -22.92
C ALA A 48 -5.42 0.63 -22.15
N VAL A 49 -4.30 0.02 -22.52
CA VAL A 49 -3.71 -1.12 -21.77
C VAL A 49 -3.29 -0.69 -20.36
N VAL A 50 -2.67 0.48 -20.22
CA VAL A 50 -2.28 1.05 -18.91
C VAL A 50 -3.50 1.30 -18.03
N ALA A 51 -4.56 1.90 -18.59
CA ALA A 51 -5.80 2.18 -17.86
C ALA A 51 -6.49 0.89 -17.40
N GLU A 52 -6.64 -0.10 -18.27
CA GLU A 52 -7.23 -1.40 -17.90
C GLU A 52 -6.41 -2.08 -16.77
N PHE A 53 -5.08 -2.04 -16.88
CA PHE A 53 -4.20 -2.63 -15.87
C PHE A 53 -4.29 -1.88 -14.54
N ALA A 54 -4.34 -0.55 -14.55
CA ALA A 54 -4.48 0.28 -13.34
C ALA A 54 -5.84 0.08 -12.64
N GLU A 55 -6.92 -0.10 -13.41
CA GLU A 55 -8.25 -0.43 -12.88
C GLU A 55 -8.23 -1.79 -12.18
N GLN A 56 -7.68 -2.83 -12.83
CA GLN A 56 -7.54 -4.15 -12.21
C GLN A 56 -6.63 -4.11 -10.98
N PHE A 57 -5.50 -3.39 -11.06
CA PHE A 57 -4.55 -3.21 -9.95
C PHE A 57 -5.23 -2.59 -8.71
N SER A 58 -6.09 -1.59 -8.93
CA SER A 58 -6.79 -0.88 -7.86
C SER A 58 -7.96 -1.71 -7.29
N THR A 59 -8.64 -2.47 -8.15
CA THR A 59 -9.77 -3.34 -7.78
C THR A 59 -9.32 -4.57 -7.00
N ASP A 60 -8.44 -5.38 -7.60
CA ASP A 60 -7.89 -6.60 -7.01
C ASP A 60 -6.62 -6.99 -7.79
N VAL A 61 -5.47 -6.70 -7.20
CA VAL A 61 -4.17 -7.01 -7.81
C VAL A 61 -3.95 -8.51 -7.98
N SER A 62 -4.56 -9.34 -7.14
CA SER A 62 -4.37 -10.79 -7.16
C SER A 62 -5.06 -11.46 -8.36
N ALA A 63 -6.04 -10.78 -8.95
CA ALA A 63 -6.78 -11.22 -10.12
C ALA A 63 -6.14 -10.75 -11.46
N ILE A 64 -4.98 -10.07 -11.42
CA ILE A 64 -4.25 -9.71 -12.64
C ILE A 64 -3.80 -10.97 -13.40
N THR A 65 -4.25 -11.07 -14.65
CA THR A 65 -4.00 -12.23 -15.50
C THR A 65 -2.62 -12.21 -16.16
N VAL A 66 -2.17 -13.37 -16.67
CA VAL A 66 -0.96 -13.46 -17.51
C VAL A 66 -1.10 -12.64 -18.80
N ASP A 67 -2.31 -12.58 -19.37
CA ASP A 67 -2.58 -11.80 -20.58
C ASP A 67 -2.44 -10.30 -20.32
N GLN A 68 -3.06 -9.78 -19.26
CA GLN A 68 -2.94 -8.37 -18.86
C GLN A 68 -1.49 -7.97 -18.64
N ARG A 69 -0.70 -8.80 -17.93
CA ARG A 69 0.75 -8.57 -17.79
C ARG A 69 1.47 -8.55 -19.13
N SER A 70 1.20 -9.52 -19.99
CA SER A 70 1.87 -9.63 -21.30
C SER A 70 1.57 -8.42 -22.19
N ARG A 71 0.33 -7.93 -22.18
CA ARG A 71 -0.06 -6.70 -22.90
C ARG A 71 0.61 -5.47 -22.33
N LEU A 72 0.68 -5.33 -21.00
CA LEU A 72 1.36 -4.22 -20.35
C LEU A 72 2.84 -4.17 -20.73
N PHE A 73 3.56 -5.30 -20.61
CA PHE A 73 4.97 -5.39 -21.00
C PHE A 73 5.18 -5.07 -22.48
N LYS A 74 4.29 -5.55 -23.36
CA LYS A 74 4.34 -5.24 -24.79
C LYS A 74 4.14 -3.74 -25.07
N ALA A 75 3.27 -3.08 -24.31
CA ALA A 75 2.95 -1.67 -24.49
C ALA A 75 4.04 -0.73 -23.96
N LEU A 76 4.66 -1.08 -22.82
CA LEU A 76 5.56 -0.18 -22.08
C LEU A 76 7.05 -0.54 -22.19
N GLY A 77 7.38 -1.79 -22.52
CA GLY A 77 8.78 -2.26 -22.54
C GLY A 77 9.49 -1.98 -21.21
N ASP A 78 10.65 -1.34 -21.29
CA ASP A 78 11.51 -1.03 -20.14
C ASP A 78 10.85 -0.07 -19.13
N SER A 79 9.83 0.69 -19.54
CA SER A 79 9.10 1.60 -18.64
C SER A 79 8.09 0.90 -17.73
N THR A 80 7.85 -0.40 -17.92
CA THR A 80 6.78 -1.15 -17.22
C THR A 80 6.88 -1.01 -15.70
N PHE A 81 8.07 -1.19 -15.14
CA PHE A 81 8.28 -1.15 -13.69
C PHE A 81 7.96 0.22 -13.10
N GLY A 82 8.52 1.29 -13.69
CA GLY A 82 8.28 2.66 -13.23
C GLY A 82 6.80 3.06 -13.28
N VAL A 83 6.09 2.65 -14.34
CA VAL A 83 4.64 2.91 -14.45
C VAL A 83 3.85 2.14 -13.39
N VAL A 84 4.18 0.88 -13.08
CA VAL A 84 3.51 0.13 -11.99
C VAL A 84 3.79 0.75 -10.63
N VAL A 85 4.98 1.30 -10.40
CA VAL A 85 5.26 2.08 -9.17
C VAL A 85 4.38 3.34 -9.12
N ALA A 86 4.25 4.07 -10.23
CA ALA A 86 3.35 5.22 -10.30
C ALA A 86 1.88 4.82 -10.06
N MET A 87 1.44 3.66 -10.54
CA MET A 87 0.12 3.09 -10.26
C MET A 87 -0.06 2.79 -8.76
N TYR A 88 0.95 2.22 -8.09
CA TYR A 88 0.91 1.98 -6.65
C TYR A 88 0.73 3.29 -5.87
N ILE A 89 1.46 4.35 -6.25
CA ILE A 89 1.32 5.67 -5.63
C ILE A 89 -0.09 6.22 -5.86
N ALA A 90 -0.57 6.17 -7.12
CA ALA A 90 -1.90 6.62 -7.51
C ALA A 90 -3.05 5.84 -6.84
N ASP A 91 -2.84 4.56 -6.55
CA ASP A 91 -3.80 3.70 -5.85
C ASP A 91 -3.78 3.93 -4.33
N PHE A 92 -2.61 3.96 -3.71
CA PHE A 92 -2.53 3.83 -2.25
C PHE A 92 -2.41 5.14 -1.48
N VAL A 93 -1.85 6.20 -2.07
CA VAL A 93 -1.82 7.52 -1.38
C VAL A 93 -3.24 8.07 -1.16
N PRO A 94 -4.20 7.97 -2.11
CA PRO A 94 -5.60 8.35 -1.83
C PRO A 94 -6.24 7.55 -0.69
N ARG A 95 -5.92 6.25 -0.56
CA ARG A 95 -6.42 5.40 0.53
C ARG A 95 -5.89 5.90 1.88
N VAL A 96 -4.60 6.18 1.96
CA VAL A 96 -3.98 6.78 3.16
C VAL A 96 -4.61 8.12 3.49
N ARG A 97 -4.83 8.99 2.50
CA ARG A 97 -5.53 10.25 2.70
C ARG A 97 -6.90 10.03 3.35
N ALA A 98 -7.74 9.18 2.77
CA ALA A 98 -9.07 8.88 3.31
C ALA A 98 -8.99 8.37 4.75
N GLY A 99 -8.02 7.49 5.04
CA GLY A 99 -7.75 6.98 6.36
C GLY A 99 -7.39 8.06 7.39
N LEU A 100 -6.40 8.90 7.07
CA LEU A 100 -5.92 9.95 7.96
C LEU A 100 -6.98 11.07 8.17
N GLU A 101 -7.76 11.40 7.14
CA GLU A 101 -8.88 12.33 7.24
C GLU A 101 -9.98 11.77 8.16
N ALA A 102 -10.35 10.48 8.00
CA ALA A 102 -11.37 9.83 8.82
C ALA A 102 -10.96 9.74 10.31
N LEU A 103 -9.68 9.51 10.58
CA LEU A 103 -9.12 9.49 11.93
C LEU A 103 -8.99 10.89 12.55
N GLY A 104 -8.97 11.96 11.73
CA GLY A 104 -8.80 13.34 12.19
C GLY A 104 -7.35 13.75 12.43
N VAL A 105 -6.38 12.98 11.92
CA VAL A 105 -4.93 13.18 12.11
C VAL A 105 -4.22 13.69 10.84
N GLY A 106 -4.97 13.92 9.74
CA GLY A 106 -4.39 14.26 8.44
C GLY A 106 -3.71 15.62 8.31
N SER A 107 -3.89 16.55 9.27
CA SER A 107 -3.44 17.94 9.12
C SER A 107 -1.92 18.10 8.96
N GLU A 108 -1.12 17.21 9.55
CA GLU A 108 0.34 17.21 9.43
C GLU A 108 0.83 16.42 8.20
N TYR A 109 -0.02 15.56 7.65
CA TYR A 109 0.37 14.57 6.64
C TYR A 109 -0.16 14.82 5.23
N LEU A 110 -1.05 15.81 5.08
CA LEU A 110 -1.78 16.05 3.83
C LEU A 110 -1.60 17.48 3.32
N GLY A 111 -0.44 18.09 3.55
CA GLY A 111 -0.11 19.44 3.08
C GLY A 111 -0.30 19.61 1.58
N TRP A 112 0.03 18.57 0.80
CA TRP A 112 -0.19 18.51 -0.65
C TRP A 112 -1.66 18.63 -1.11
N VAL A 113 -2.65 18.42 -0.23
CA VAL A 113 -4.08 18.52 -0.59
C VAL A 113 -4.50 19.97 -0.89
N SER A 114 -3.85 20.94 -0.25
CA SER A 114 -4.19 22.37 -0.39
C SER A 114 -3.00 23.24 -0.84
N GLY A 115 -1.80 22.68 -0.87
CA GLY A 115 -0.58 23.35 -1.30
C GLY A 115 -0.36 23.32 -2.82
N ALA A 116 0.52 24.21 -3.29
CA ALA A 116 1.09 24.07 -4.62
C ALA A 116 2.03 22.86 -4.66
N VAL A 117 1.99 22.10 -5.75
CA VAL A 117 2.91 20.97 -5.98
C VAL A 117 4.08 21.47 -6.81
N ASP A 118 5.29 21.27 -6.30
CA ASP A 118 6.54 21.47 -7.04
C ASP A 118 6.88 20.15 -7.74
N TRP A 119 6.71 20.09 -9.06
CA TRP A 119 6.76 18.84 -9.81
C TRP A 119 8.20 18.32 -9.96
N ASP A 120 8.39 17.04 -9.62
CA ASP A 120 9.66 16.35 -9.76
C ASP A 120 9.64 15.45 -11.00
N HIS A 121 10.44 15.84 -11.99
CA HIS A 121 10.63 15.13 -13.26
C HIS A 121 11.91 14.30 -13.29
N THR A 122 12.71 14.36 -12.23
CA THR A 122 14.09 13.86 -12.20
C THR A 122 14.27 12.63 -11.35
N SER A 123 13.49 12.49 -10.27
CA SER A 123 13.57 11.31 -9.42
C SER A 123 12.90 10.10 -10.07
N GLU A 124 13.54 8.95 -9.95
CA GLU A 124 12.95 7.67 -10.31
C GLU A 124 11.89 7.30 -9.26
N PRO A 125 10.61 7.08 -9.64
CA PRO A 125 9.54 6.78 -8.69
C PRO A 125 9.85 5.58 -7.78
N SER A 126 10.55 4.57 -8.32
CA SER A 126 10.96 3.40 -7.54
C SER A 126 11.91 3.77 -6.41
N SER A 127 12.85 4.68 -6.63
CA SER A 127 13.78 5.07 -5.56
C SER A 127 13.05 5.82 -4.45
N VAL A 128 12.16 6.76 -4.77
CA VAL A 128 11.38 7.46 -3.74
C VAL A 128 10.49 6.50 -2.94
N VAL A 129 9.95 5.45 -3.57
CA VAL A 129 9.20 4.42 -2.84
C VAL A 129 10.12 3.53 -2.00
N PHE A 130 11.09 2.86 -2.61
CA PHE A 130 11.85 1.78 -1.98
C PHE A 130 12.99 2.26 -1.08
N ASP A 131 13.61 3.40 -1.40
CA ASP A 131 14.78 3.93 -0.69
C ASP A 131 14.38 4.99 0.36
N ASP A 132 13.28 5.72 0.12
CA ASP A 132 12.84 6.78 1.05
C ASP A 132 11.58 6.39 1.85
N PHE A 133 10.47 6.09 1.18
CA PHE A 133 9.18 5.87 1.84
C PHE A 133 9.10 4.61 2.68
N LEU A 134 9.40 3.45 2.09
CA LEU A 134 9.28 2.19 2.82
C LEU A 134 10.22 2.14 4.04
N PRO A 135 11.48 2.60 3.96
CA PRO A 135 12.37 2.66 5.13
C PRO A 135 11.92 3.70 6.15
N ALA A 136 11.39 4.85 5.73
CA ALA A 136 10.87 5.86 6.66
C ALA A 136 9.73 5.32 7.54
N VAL A 137 8.75 4.64 6.94
CA VAL A 137 7.68 3.98 7.69
C VAL A 137 8.23 2.82 8.52
N ALA A 138 9.14 2.02 7.96
CA ALA A 138 9.77 0.89 8.66
C ALA A 138 10.57 1.28 9.92
N ARG A 139 10.93 2.56 10.09
CA ARG A 139 11.62 3.09 11.28
C ARG A 139 10.68 3.62 12.35
N MET A 140 9.37 3.72 12.08
CA MET A 140 8.38 4.11 13.07
C MET A 140 8.25 3.05 14.16
N ARG A 141 7.94 3.45 15.39
CA ARG A 141 7.99 2.58 16.60
C ARG A 141 6.88 2.91 17.61
N ALA A 142 5.87 3.67 17.20
CA ALA A 142 4.69 3.94 18.03
C ALA A 142 3.79 2.70 18.09
N LEU A 143 3.59 2.02 16.96
CA LEU A 143 2.77 0.80 16.90
C LEU A 143 3.55 -0.41 17.42
N ASP A 144 2.87 -1.28 18.17
CA ASP A 144 3.48 -2.51 18.66
C ASP A 144 3.75 -3.48 17.50
N PRO A 145 4.88 -4.23 17.53
CA PRO A 145 5.30 -5.05 16.40
C PRO A 145 4.35 -6.21 16.10
N VAL A 146 3.57 -6.68 17.09
CA VAL A 146 2.57 -7.74 16.87
C VAL A 146 1.42 -7.20 16.02
N THR A 147 0.88 -6.01 16.35
CA THR A 147 -0.17 -5.37 15.55
C THR A 147 0.31 -5.03 14.14
N SER A 148 1.54 -4.49 13.98
CA SER A 148 2.13 -4.25 12.65
C SER A 148 2.21 -5.54 11.81
N GLU A 149 2.64 -6.65 12.40
CA GLU A 149 2.75 -7.93 11.71
C GLU A 149 1.38 -8.55 11.37
N LEU A 150 0.38 -8.42 12.25
CA LEU A 150 -1.01 -8.83 11.99
C LEU A 150 -1.57 -8.13 10.76
N VAL A 151 -1.40 -6.80 10.68
CA VAL A 151 -1.87 -5.99 9.56
C VAL A 151 -1.09 -6.30 8.28
N ARG A 152 0.23 -6.49 8.37
CA ARG A 152 1.05 -6.93 7.24
C ARG A 152 0.56 -8.25 6.66
N LEU A 153 0.35 -9.25 7.52
CA LEU A 153 -0.09 -10.58 7.09
C LEU A 153 -1.53 -10.57 6.56
N ARG A 154 -2.41 -9.76 7.14
CA ARG A 154 -3.75 -9.54 6.59
C ARG A 154 -3.69 -8.95 5.19
N GLY A 155 -2.94 -7.86 4.99
CA GLY A 155 -2.75 -7.25 3.67
C GLY A 155 -2.08 -8.20 2.66
N ALA A 156 -1.10 -9.00 3.09
CA ALA A 156 -0.48 -10.03 2.27
C ALA A 156 -1.47 -11.11 1.82
N ALA A 157 -2.42 -11.50 2.69
CA ALA A 157 -3.50 -12.41 2.33
C ALA A 157 -4.45 -11.77 1.32
N GLN A 158 -4.88 -10.51 1.55
CA GLN A 158 -5.78 -9.79 0.64
C GLN A 158 -5.19 -9.59 -0.77
N HIS A 159 -3.89 -9.28 -0.86
CA HIS A 159 -3.21 -9.13 -2.15
C HIS A 159 -2.67 -10.45 -2.70
N ASN A 160 -2.88 -11.58 -2.01
CA ASN A 160 -2.32 -12.90 -2.33
C ASN A 160 -0.78 -12.91 -2.56
N CYS A 161 -0.02 -12.06 -1.87
CA CYS A 161 1.43 -11.96 -2.02
C CYS A 161 2.14 -13.22 -1.46
N ARG A 162 2.65 -14.10 -2.32
CA ARG A 162 3.28 -15.37 -1.88
C ARG A 162 4.61 -15.12 -1.15
N LEU A 163 5.42 -14.18 -1.62
CA LEU A 163 6.62 -13.69 -0.95
C LEU A 163 6.33 -13.26 0.49
N CYS A 164 5.36 -12.37 0.67
CA CYS A 164 5.02 -11.80 1.96
C CYS A 164 4.50 -12.85 2.95
N LYS A 165 3.70 -13.81 2.46
CA LYS A 165 3.18 -14.92 3.27
C LYS A 165 4.26 -15.89 3.73
N SER A 166 5.36 -16.01 2.98
CA SER A 166 6.50 -16.87 3.33
C SER A 166 7.44 -16.28 4.38
N LEU A 167 7.17 -15.06 4.88
CA LEU A 167 8.04 -14.32 5.79
C LEU A 167 7.37 -14.03 7.14
N ARG A 168 8.16 -13.95 8.21
CA ARG A 168 7.77 -13.46 9.54
C ARG A 168 8.77 -12.45 10.08
N GLU A 169 8.27 -11.36 10.63
CA GLU A 169 9.12 -10.35 11.27
C GLU A 169 9.56 -10.83 12.67
N SER A 170 10.86 -10.75 12.93
CA SER A 170 11.49 -11.35 14.12
C SER A 170 11.09 -10.64 15.41
N THR A 171 11.01 -9.31 15.39
CA THR A 171 10.59 -8.49 16.54
C THR A 171 9.16 -8.82 16.97
N ALA A 172 8.26 -9.05 16.01
CA ALA A 172 6.89 -9.47 16.26
C ALA A 172 6.82 -10.87 16.89
N LEU A 173 7.62 -11.82 16.40
CA LEU A 173 7.73 -13.15 17.01
C LEU A 173 8.27 -13.07 18.45
N ASP A 174 9.32 -12.28 18.66
CA ASP A 174 9.93 -12.09 19.98
C ASP A 174 8.98 -11.38 20.97
N ALA A 175 8.07 -10.54 20.45
CA ALA A 175 7.02 -9.87 21.22
C ALA A 175 5.77 -10.73 21.50
N GLY A 176 5.78 -12.01 21.10
CA GLY A 176 4.69 -12.97 21.38
C GLY A 176 3.80 -13.30 20.18
N GLY A 177 4.12 -12.76 19.00
CA GLY A 177 3.54 -13.21 17.74
C GLY A 177 3.86 -14.67 17.45
N SER A 178 2.94 -15.39 16.82
CA SER A 178 3.10 -16.83 16.56
C SER A 178 2.23 -17.30 15.41
N GLU A 179 2.58 -18.43 14.79
CA GLU A 179 1.76 -19.04 13.73
C GLU A 179 0.33 -19.37 14.22
N THR A 180 0.14 -19.69 15.50
CA THR A 180 -1.18 -19.90 16.08
C THR A 180 -2.01 -18.62 16.08
N LEU A 181 -1.42 -17.50 16.48
CA LEU A 181 -2.07 -16.19 16.43
C LEU A 181 -2.37 -15.77 14.97
N TYR A 182 -1.39 -15.97 14.09
CA TYR A 182 -1.49 -15.55 12.69
C TYR A 182 -2.47 -16.40 11.87
N GLY A 183 -2.67 -17.67 12.25
CA GLY A 183 -3.68 -18.53 11.65
C GLY A 183 -5.12 -18.03 11.83
N ASP A 184 -5.37 -17.21 12.85
CA ASP A 184 -6.69 -16.64 13.12
C ASP A 184 -6.98 -15.36 12.32
N ILE A 185 -6.00 -14.78 11.62
CA ILE A 185 -6.13 -13.50 10.89
C ILE A 185 -7.22 -13.57 9.82
N GLU A 186 -7.41 -14.70 9.14
CA GLU A 186 -8.44 -14.81 8.09
C GLU A 186 -9.86 -14.71 8.66
N ASN A 187 -10.07 -15.21 9.88
CA ASN A 187 -11.35 -15.26 10.59
C ASN A 187 -11.33 -14.43 11.88
N PHE A 188 -10.63 -13.29 11.84
CA PHE A 188 -10.29 -12.52 13.04
C PHE A 188 -11.50 -12.08 13.86
N GLU A 189 -12.66 -11.86 13.24
CA GLU A 189 -13.88 -11.45 13.94
C GLU A 189 -14.30 -12.46 15.01
N THR A 190 -14.22 -13.74 14.69
CA THR A 190 -14.59 -14.83 15.59
C THR A 190 -13.43 -15.35 16.45
N SER A 191 -12.21 -14.86 16.21
CA SER A 191 -11.03 -15.27 16.97
C SER A 191 -11.19 -14.95 18.46
N THR A 192 -10.80 -15.91 19.30
CA THR A 192 -10.66 -15.71 20.75
C THR A 192 -9.22 -15.39 21.16
N LEU A 193 -8.27 -15.46 20.21
CA LEU A 193 -6.85 -15.16 20.42
C LEU A 193 -6.54 -13.67 20.18
N LEU A 194 -7.29 -13.02 19.29
CA LEU A 194 -7.14 -11.61 18.97
C LEU A 194 -8.02 -10.75 19.89
N ASP A 195 -7.43 -9.72 20.49
CA ASP A 195 -8.16 -8.77 21.32
C ASP A 195 -8.94 -7.74 20.48
N ALA A 196 -9.69 -6.87 21.15
CA ALA A 196 -10.49 -5.85 20.48
C ALA A 196 -9.64 -4.84 19.69
N ARG A 197 -8.43 -4.52 20.16
CA ARG A 197 -7.52 -3.56 19.53
C ARG A 197 -6.95 -4.13 18.24
N ALA A 198 -6.48 -5.37 18.26
CA ALA A 198 -6.02 -6.10 17.07
C ALA A 198 -7.15 -6.24 16.02
N LYS A 199 -8.37 -6.58 16.44
CA LYS A 199 -9.52 -6.65 15.53
C LYS A 199 -9.86 -5.30 14.91
N ALA A 200 -9.78 -4.20 15.67
CA ALA A 200 -10.00 -2.86 15.14
C ALA A 200 -8.97 -2.50 14.06
N ALA A 201 -7.68 -2.80 14.28
CA ALA A 201 -6.64 -2.60 13.27
C ALA A 201 -6.88 -3.43 12.00
N LEU A 202 -7.31 -4.68 12.14
CA LEU A 202 -7.59 -5.57 11.01
C LEU A 202 -8.80 -5.11 10.18
N ARG A 203 -9.89 -4.67 10.81
CA ARG A 203 -11.04 -4.08 10.09
C ARG A 203 -10.65 -2.80 9.37
N TYR A 204 -9.89 -1.94 10.03
CA TYR A 204 -9.42 -0.70 9.43
C TYR A 204 -8.52 -0.96 8.21
N ALA A 205 -7.60 -1.92 8.30
CA ALA A 205 -6.79 -2.36 7.18
C ALA A 205 -7.63 -2.90 6.01
N ASP A 206 -8.62 -3.76 6.30
CA ASP A 206 -9.56 -4.25 5.28
C ASP A 206 -10.36 -3.10 4.64
N GLY A 207 -10.81 -2.13 5.44
CA GLY A 207 -11.51 -0.95 4.95
C GLY A 207 -10.66 -0.11 4.00
N LEU A 208 -9.38 0.11 4.32
CA LEU A 208 -8.46 0.81 3.43
C LEU A 208 -8.17 0.02 2.13
N ILE A 209 -8.11 -1.31 2.21
CA ILE A 209 -7.81 -2.18 1.06
C ILE A 209 -9.02 -2.37 0.13
N TRP A 210 -10.24 -2.47 0.66
CA TRP A 210 -11.40 -2.87 -0.15
C TRP A 210 -12.47 -1.79 -0.30
N THR A 211 -12.66 -0.93 0.69
CA THR A 211 -13.75 0.07 0.69
C THR A 211 -13.28 1.45 1.14
N PRO A 212 -12.19 2.01 0.58
CA PRO A 212 -11.56 3.21 1.15
C PRO A 212 -12.41 4.48 1.00
N ALA A 213 -13.32 4.55 0.02
CA ALA A 213 -14.31 5.64 -0.09
C ALA A 213 -15.47 5.52 0.90
N HIS A 214 -15.61 4.37 1.55
CA HIS A 214 -16.72 4.01 2.44
C HIS A 214 -16.20 3.36 3.72
N LEU A 215 -15.16 3.94 4.34
CA LEU A 215 -14.67 3.49 5.63
C LEU A 215 -15.82 3.46 6.64
N VAL A 216 -16.04 2.30 7.24
CA VAL A 216 -17.12 2.10 8.21
C VAL A 216 -16.82 2.95 9.45
N ALA A 217 -17.79 3.78 9.85
CA ALA A 217 -17.60 4.72 10.96
C ALA A 217 -17.20 4.01 12.27
N ASP A 218 -17.78 2.83 12.53
CA ASP A 218 -17.46 2.04 13.72
C ASP A 218 -16.02 1.51 13.72
N ASP A 219 -15.45 1.20 12.54
CA ASP A 219 -14.05 0.76 12.41
C ASP A 219 -13.11 1.93 12.72
N VAL A 220 -13.42 3.12 12.21
CA VAL A 220 -12.68 4.35 12.50
C VAL A 220 -12.76 4.70 14.00
N VAL A 221 -13.95 4.60 14.61
CA VAL A 221 -14.14 4.80 16.06
C VAL A 221 -13.35 3.76 16.86
N GLY A 222 -13.31 2.51 16.40
CA GLY A 222 -12.52 1.44 16.99
C GLY A 222 -11.03 1.80 17.04
N VAL A 223 -10.48 2.32 15.94
CA VAL A 223 -9.09 2.78 15.90
C VAL A 223 -8.89 3.99 16.82
N ARG A 224 -9.72 5.03 16.71
CA ARG A 224 -9.59 6.25 17.54
C ARG A 224 -9.71 5.99 19.04
N SER A 225 -10.44 4.96 19.44
CA SER A 225 -10.61 4.60 20.85
C SER A 225 -9.52 3.66 21.36
N GLY A 226 -8.93 2.89 20.45
CA GLY A 226 -7.97 1.83 20.76
C GLY A 226 -6.51 2.25 20.62
N PHE A 227 -6.21 3.31 19.86
CA PHE A 227 -4.85 3.73 19.50
C PHE A 227 -4.65 5.22 19.78
N SER A 228 -3.41 5.61 20.10
CA SER A 228 -2.99 7.03 20.09
C SER A 228 -2.97 7.59 18.66
N ASP A 229 -2.88 8.91 18.53
CA ASP A 229 -2.77 9.55 17.21
C ASP A 229 -1.52 9.06 16.47
N ASP A 230 -0.37 8.97 17.14
CA ASP A 230 0.89 8.46 16.56
C ASP A 230 0.76 6.99 16.12
N GLU A 231 0.13 6.15 16.92
CA GLU A 231 -0.12 4.74 16.59
C GLU A 231 -1.09 4.60 15.40
N ALA A 232 -2.12 5.45 15.33
CA ALA A 232 -3.11 5.42 14.25
C ALA A 232 -2.52 5.91 12.92
N VAL A 233 -1.64 6.91 12.96
CA VAL A 233 -0.84 7.34 11.80
C VAL A 233 0.07 6.20 11.34
N GLU A 234 0.84 5.61 12.25
CA GLU A 234 1.75 4.51 11.94
C GLU A 234 0.99 3.32 11.34
N LEU A 235 -0.12 2.91 11.95
CA LEU A 235 -1.01 1.87 11.41
C LEU A 235 -1.42 2.16 9.96
N THR A 236 -1.84 3.39 9.68
CA THR A 236 -2.28 3.79 8.33
C THR A 236 -1.13 3.74 7.32
N LEU A 237 0.06 4.21 7.71
CA LEU A 237 1.25 4.19 6.87
C LEU A 237 1.81 2.77 6.69
N ASP A 238 1.72 1.92 7.72
CA ASP A 238 2.09 0.51 7.65
C ASP A 238 1.23 -0.24 6.65
N VAL A 239 -0.10 0.01 6.61
CA VAL A 239 -0.98 -0.57 5.58
C VAL A 239 -0.46 -0.20 4.18
N MET A 240 -0.09 1.06 3.94
CA MET A 240 0.48 1.48 2.65
C MET A 240 1.84 0.86 2.37
N ARG A 241 2.76 0.90 3.33
CA ARG A 241 4.09 0.30 3.22
C ARG A 241 3.98 -1.17 2.83
N ASN A 242 3.12 -1.92 3.53
CA ASN A 242 2.89 -3.33 3.28
C ASN A 242 2.21 -3.59 1.93
N ALA A 243 1.35 -2.67 1.48
CA ALA A 243 0.73 -2.73 0.15
C ALA A 243 1.69 -2.44 -1.01
N SER A 244 2.95 -2.07 -0.78
CA SER A 244 3.98 -2.08 -1.84
C SER A 244 4.15 -3.46 -2.48
N ASN A 245 3.73 -4.52 -1.78
CA ASN A 245 3.64 -5.87 -2.34
C ASN A 245 2.77 -5.99 -3.60
N LYS A 246 1.81 -5.06 -3.81
CA LYS A 246 0.99 -5.01 -5.02
C LYS A 246 1.86 -4.86 -6.27
N ILE A 247 3.01 -4.17 -6.19
CA ILE A 247 3.97 -4.04 -7.30
C ILE A 247 4.54 -5.40 -7.69
N ALA A 248 4.96 -6.22 -6.72
CA ALA A 248 5.49 -7.55 -6.99
C ALA A 248 4.40 -8.50 -7.50
N VAL A 249 3.21 -8.47 -6.89
CA VAL A 249 2.08 -9.31 -7.29
C VAL A 249 1.61 -8.98 -8.71
N SER A 250 1.46 -7.70 -9.04
CA SER A 250 0.96 -7.27 -10.36
C SER A 250 1.88 -7.68 -11.50
N LEU A 251 3.17 -7.79 -11.25
CA LEU A 251 4.19 -8.26 -12.20
C LEU A 251 4.39 -9.79 -12.12
N GLY A 252 3.86 -10.45 -11.09
CA GLY A 252 4.09 -11.85 -10.74
C GLY A 252 5.52 -12.15 -10.30
N GLY A 253 6.21 -11.15 -9.75
CA GLY A 253 7.53 -11.24 -9.13
C GLY A 253 7.47 -11.61 -7.64
N ASP A 254 6.34 -12.09 -7.13
CA ASP A 254 6.09 -12.38 -5.72
C ASP A 254 6.45 -13.83 -5.32
N ALA A 255 7.43 -14.47 -5.97
CA ALA A 255 7.82 -15.84 -5.62
C ALA A 255 8.16 -15.98 -4.12
N PRO A 256 7.69 -17.05 -3.43
CA PRO A 256 7.98 -17.23 -2.02
C PRO A 256 9.48 -17.44 -1.79
N ARG A 257 9.98 -17.00 -0.63
CA ARG A 257 11.37 -17.21 -0.22
C ARG A 257 11.67 -18.66 0.14
N VAL A 258 10.68 -19.35 0.69
CA VAL A 258 10.75 -20.76 1.09
C VAL A 258 9.55 -21.53 0.54
N GLU A 259 9.76 -22.79 0.14
CA GLU A 259 8.69 -23.66 -0.38
C GLU A 259 7.72 -24.12 0.72
N HIS A 260 8.22 -24.29 1.94
CA HIS A 260 7.48 -24.76 3.11
C HIS A 260 7.82 -23.95 4.35
N GLY A 261 6.82 -23.70 5.19
CA GLY A 261 6.98 -22.95 6.44
C GLY A 261 7.20 -21.45 6.19
N THR A 262 7.98 -20.83 7.06
CA THR A 262 8.26 -19.39 7.04
C THR A 262 9.74 -19.14 7.28
N GLU A 263 10.27 -18.08 6.65
CA GLU A 263 11.60 -17.54 6.92
C GLU A 263 11.48 -16.26 7.76
N ARG A 264 12.43 -16.05 8.67
CA ARG A 264 12.47 -14.86 9.50
C ARG A 264 13.21 -13.73 8.79
N TYR A 265 12.73 -12.50 8.99
CA TYR A 265 13.45 -11.30 8.66
C TYR A 265 13.37 -10.32 9.83
N LEU A 266 14.20 -9.29 9.81
CA LEU A 266 14.12 -8.15 10.72
C LEU A 266 14.21 -6.85 9.94
N LEU A 267 13.72 -5.77 10.53
CA LEU A 267 13.97 -4.42 10.05
C LEU A 267 15.15 -3.84 10.83
N ASP A 268 16.21 -3.46 10.12
CA ASP A 268 17.37 -2.83 10.75
C ASP A 268 17.05 -1.40 11.21
N VAL A 269 18.05 -0.73 11.79
CA VAL A 269 17.92 0.64 12.31
C VAL A 269 17.60 1.66 11.22
N ASP A 270 17.96 1.36 9.97
CA ASP A 270 17.71 2.21 8.81
C ASP A 270 16.35 1.88 8.16
N GLY A 271 15.68 0.83 8.61
CA GLY A 271 14.37 0.38 8.11
C GLY A 271 14.47 -0.60 6.94
N HIS A 272 15.65 -1.16 6.69
CA HIS A 272 15.86 -2.15 5.63
C HIS A 272 15.59 -3.56 6.12
N THR A 273 15.06 -4.39 5.22
CA THR A 273 14.83 -5.81 5.46
C THR A 273 16.14 -6.58 5.47
N VAL A 274 16.45 -7.25 6.57
CA VAL A 274 17.59 -8.16 6.71
C VAL A 274 17.07 -9.58 6.97
N PHE A 275 17.49 -10.53 6.14
CA PHE A 275 17.12 -11.95 6.26
C PHE A 275 18.11 -12.68 7.16
N SER A 276 17.61 -13.64 7.94
CA SER A 276 18.39 -14.45 8.89
C SER A 276 18.19 -15.94 8.67
#